data_AF-A0A4R2C333-F1
#
_entry.id   AF-A0A4R2C333-F1
#
_cell.length_a   1.000
_cell.length_b   1.000
_cell.length_c   1.000
_cell.angle_alpha   90.00
_cell.angle_beta   90.00
_cell.angle_gamma   90.00
#
_symmetry.space_group_name_H-M   'P 1'
#
loop_
_entity.id
_entity.type
_entity.pdbx_description
1 polymer ?
#
loop_
_entity_poly.entity_id
_entity_poly.type
_entity_poly.pdbx_seq_one_letter_code
_entity_poly.pdbx_strand_id
1 'polypeptide(L)'
;MDSQVAALLRRHRTAAGLTQDELSIGSGVSVQAISTLERGTRRYPQLSTVSALAEALHLDADQRASLEAAASRRGKTATPDSARPPWPCMLRTRWLTPSRTARCTWTSAASASARHWSRWRP
;
A
#
# COMPACT_ATOMS: atom_id res chain seq x y z
N MET A 1 -16.11 8.28 -12.39
CA MET A 1 -15.72 8.38 -10.96
C MET A 1 -14.44 7.63 -10.79
N ASP A 2 -13.34 8.38 -10.77
CA ASP A 2 -11.99 7.83 -10.64
C ASP A 2 -11.86 7.09 -9.30
N SER A 3 -11.03 6.04 -9.26
CA SER A 3 -10.79 5.34 -7.99
C SER A 3 -10.07 6.28 -7.02
N GLN A 4 -10.37 6.17 -5.71
CA GLN A 4 -9.73 7.02 -4.70
C GLN A 4 -8.19 6.94 -4.76
N VAL A 5 -7.66 5.73 -5.05
CA VAL A 5 -6.22 5.52 -5.27
C VAL A 5 -5.69 6.30 -6.48
N ALA A 6 -6.46 6.40 -7.58
CA ALA A 6 -6.06 7.15 -8.78
C ALA A 6 -5.96 8.65 -8.49
N ALA A 7 -6.96 9.20 -7.78
CA ALA A 7 -6.98 10.61 -7.40
C ALA A 7 -5.83 10.96 -6.45
N LEU A 8 -5.58 10.14 -5.42
CA LEU A 8 -4.48 10.35 -4.48
C LEU A 8 -3.12 10.26 -5.16
N LEU A 9 -2.89 9.23 -5.98
CA LEU A 9 -1.62 9.05 -6.68
C LEU A 9 -1.30 10.25 -7.58
N ARG A 10 -2.27 10.69 -8.39
CA ARG A 10 -2.11 11.86 -9.27
C ARG A 10 -1.83 13.13 -8.49
N ARG A 11 -2.51 13.35 -7.36
CA ARG A 11 -2.32 14.52 -6.49
C ARG A 11 -0.92 14.53 -5.91
N HIS A 12 -0.47 13.41 -5.32
CA HIS A 12 0.86 13.33 -4.72
C HIS A 12 1.97 13.49 -5.77
N ARG A 13 1.83 12.86 -6.94
CA ARG A 13 2.78 13.02 -8.05
C ARG A 13 2.89 14.48 -8.48
N THR A 14 1.76 15.15 -8.69
CA THR A 14 1.73 16.56 -9.13
C THR A 14 2.31 17.49 -8.06
N ALA A 15 2.03 17.24 -6.78
CA ALA A 15 2.59 17.99 -5.67
C ALA A 15 4.12 17.80 -5.53
N ALA A 16 4.62 16.61 -5.87
CA ALA A 16 6.05 16.31 -5.92
C ALA A 16 6.74 16.86 -7.19
N GLY A 17 5.99 17.38 -8.16
CA GLY A 17 6.53 17.89 -9.42
C GLY A 17 7.10 16.81 -10.35
N LEU A 18 6.78 15.54 -10.11
CA LEU A 18 7.31 14.41 -10.88
C LEU A 18 6.44 14.10 -12.09
N THR A 19 7.05 13.75 -13.22
CA THR A 19 6.38 13.12 -14.36
C THR A 19 6.09 11.64 -14.07
N GLN A 20 5.27 11.01 -14.93
CA GLN A 20 5.05 9.55 -14.82
C GLN A 20 6.34 8.76 -15.09
N ASP A 21 7.21 9.26 -15.96
CA ASP A 21 8.51 8.67 -16.27
C ASP A 21 9.47 8.75 -15.08
N GLU A 22 9.59 9.93 -14.46
CA GLU A 22 10.45 10.10 -13.27
C GLU A 22 9.96 9.24 -12.09
N LEU A 23 8.64 9.16 -11.88
CA LEU A 23 8.08 8.27 -10.86
C LEU A 23 8.32 6.79 -11.20
N SER A 24 8.27 6.43 -12.49
CA SER A 24 8.57 5.06 -12.94
C SER A 24 9.99 4.66 -12.59
N ILE A 25 10.95 5.54 -12.90
CA ILE A 25 12.38 5.34 -12.59
C ILE A 25 12.58 5.22 -11.07
N GLY A 26 11.96 6.12 -10.28
CA GLY A 26 12.12 6.12 -8.82
C GLY A 26 11.47 4.94 -8.10
N SER A 27 10.39 4.37 -8.65
CA SER A 27 9.64 3.27 -8.01
C SER A 27 9.94 1.89 -8.59
N GLY A 28 10.61 1.81 -9.74
CA GLY A 28 10.78 0.56 -10.50
C GLY A 28 9.47 0.03 -11.11
N VAL A 29 8.38 0.79 -11.03
CA VAL A 29 7.07 0.45 -11.61
C VAL A 29 7.01 1.03 -13.01
N SER A 30 6.53 0.29 -14.01
CA SER A 30 6.48 0.80 -15.38
C SER A 30 5.56 2.02 -15.53
N VAL A 31 5.93 2.94 -16.42
CA VAL A 31 5.12 4.11 -16.80
C VAL A 31 3.70 3.70 -17.17
N GLN A 32 3.56 2.60 -17.93
CA GLN A 32 2.25 2.08 -18.32
C GLN A 32 1.41 1.61 -17.14
N ALA A 33 2.05 0.99 -16.13
CA ALA A 33 1.36 0.60 -14.90
C ALA A 33 0.91 1.83 -14.10
N ILE A 34 1.78 2.84 -13.95
CA ILE A 34 1.43 4.12 -13.30
C ILE A 34 0.26 4.79 -14.03
N SER A 35 0.33 4.88 -15.35
CA SER A 35 -0.71 5.46 -16.21
C SER A 35 -2.06 4.73 -16.05
N THR A 36 -2.03 3.40 -15.94
CA THR A 36 -3.22 2.56 -15.70
C THR A 36 -3.82 2.79 -14.31
N LEU A 37 -2.97 3.04 -13.31
CA LEU A 37 -3.40 3.36 -11.95
C LEU A 37 -3.99 4.76 -11.85
N GLU A 38 -3.35 5.77 -12.45
CA GLU A 38 -3.84 7.16 -12.44
C GLU A 38 -5.14 7.35 -13.25
N ARG A 39 -5.39 6.52 -14.27
CA ARG A 39 -6.70 6.48 -14.96
C ARG A 39 -7.77 5.72 -14.18
N GLY A 40 -7.42 5.05 -13.08
CA GLY A 40 -8.35 4.24 -12.30
C GLY A 40 -8.86 2.97 -13.01
N THR A 41 -8.26 2.59 -14.15
CA THR A 41 -8.59 1.35 -14.88
C THR A 41 -8.32 0.13 -14.00
N ARG A 42 -7.24 0.18 -13.20
CA ARG A 42 -6.96 -0.80 -12.15
C ARG A 42 -7.33 -0.23 -10.78
N ARG A 43 -8.43 -0.73 -10.20
CA ARG A 43 -8.96 -0.22 -8.92
C ARG A 43 -8.24 -0.74 -7.67
N TYR A 44 -7.65 -1.93 -7.75
CA TYR A 44 -6.99 -2.60 -6.63
C TYR A 44 -5.57 -3.06 -7.03
N PRO A 45 -4.58 -2.15 -7.00
CA PRO A 45 -3.17 -2.52 -7.15
C PRO A 45 -2.70 -3.46 -6.04
N GLN A 46 -1.56 -4.12 -6.27
CA GLN A 46 -0.88 -4.85 -5.19
C GLN A 46 -0.30 -3.86 -4.20
N LEU A 47 -0.38 -4.18 -2.90
CA LEU A 47 0.12 -3.30 -1.84
C LEU A 47 1.62 -3.02 -1.97
N SER A 48 2.42 -4.02 -2.37
CA SER A 48 3.85 -3.84 -2.65
C SER A 48 4.12 -2.76 -3.71
N THR A 49 3.31 -2.73 -4.78
CA THR A 49 3.39 -1.68 -5.81
C THR A 49 3.04 -0.31 -5.24
N VAL A 50 2.04 -0.23 -4.37
CA VAL A 50 1.63 1.03 -3.73
C VAL A 50 2.70 1.53 -2.77
N SER A 51 3.31 0.64 -1.99
CA SER A 51 4.40 1.01 -1.08
C SER A 51 5.63 1.49 -1.85
N ALA A 52 6.01 0.84 -2.95
CA ALA A 52 7.13 1.30 -3.80
C ALA A 52 6.86 2.70 -4.41
N LEU A 53 5.62 2.97 -4.82
CA LEU A 53 5.22 4.30 -5.30
C LEU A 53 5.23 5.35 -4.17
N ALA A 54 4.75 4.99 -2.97
CA ALA A 54 4.76 5.88 -1.82
C ALA A 54 6.18 6.23 -1.36
N GLU A 55 7.11 5.27 -1.42
CA GLU A 55 8.52 5.48 -1.16
C GLU A 55 9.15 6.42 -2.18
N ALA A 56 8.91 6.22 -3.48
CA ALA A 56 9.41 7.09 -4.55
C ALA A 56 8.83 8.52 -4.48
N LEU A 57 7.59 8.66 -4.01
CA LEU A 57 6.93 9.96 -3.79
C LEU A 57 7.33 10.62 -2.47
N HIS A 58 8.08 9.93 -1.61
CA HIS A 58 8.45 10.40 -0.28
C HIS A 58 7.27 10.84 0.58
N LEU A 59 6.22 10.03 0.53
CA LEU A 59 5.05 10.25 1.36
C LEU A 59 5.42 10.06 2.83
N ASP A 60 4.87 10.93 3.68
CA ASP A 60 4.88 10.69 5.12
C ASP A 60 4.00 9.48 5.48
N ALA A 61 4.05 9.07 6.75
CA ALA A 61 3.34 7.89 7.22
C ALA A 61 1.82 7.99 7.00
N ASP A 62 1.23 9.16 7.19
CA ASP A 62 -0.23 9.38 7.07
C ASP A 62 -0.68 9.40 5.61
N GLN A 63 0.10 10.03 4.74
CA GLN A 63 -0.09 10.04 3.30
C GLN A 63 0.04 8.64 2.71
N ARG A 64 1.07 7.90 3.13
CA ARG A 64 1.27 6.50 2.74
C ARG A 64 0.09 5.63 3.19
N ALA A 65 -0.33 5.74 4.45
CA ALA A 65 -1.46 4.98 4.97
C ALA A 65 -2.76 5.30 4.21
N SER A 66 -2.97 6.57 3.86
CA SER A 66 -4.12 7.00 3.06
C SER A 66 -4.12 6.38 1.66
N LEU A 67 -2.97 6.35 1.00
CA LEU A 67 -2.82 5.75 -0.33
C LEU A 67 -3.02 4.22 -0.30
N GLU A 68 -2.43 3.54 0.69
CA GLU A 68 -2.57 2.10 0.90
C GLU A 68 -4.02 1.71 1.26
N ALA A 69 -4.69 2.49 2.09
CA ALA A 69 -6.11 2.29 2.42
C ALA A 69 -7.01 2.44 1.19
N ALA A 70 -6.77 3.44 0.34
CA ALA A 70 -7.49 3.65 -0.91
C ALA A 70 -7.26 2.52 -1.94
N ALA A 71 -6.10 1.86 -1.88
CA ALA A 71 -5.77 0.71 -2.72
C ALA A 71 -6.36 -0.62 -2.19
N SER A 72 -6.71 -0.68 -0.91
CA SER A 72 -7.20 -1.90 -0.27
C SER A 72 -8.62 -2.23 -0.70
N ARG A 73 -8.82 -3.49 -1.13
CA ARG A 73 -10.15 -4.04 -1.42
C ARG A 73 -11.09 -4.02 -0.20
N ARG A 74 -10.49 -4.03 1.01
CA ARG A 74 -11.18 -4.03 2.31
C ARG A 74 -11.77 -2.67 2.68
N GLY A 75 -11.34 -1.57 2.06
CA GLY A 75 -11.89 -0.23 2.28
C GLY A 75 -13.35 -0.06 1.83
N LYS A 76 -13.92 -1.04 1.12
CA LYS A 76 -15.35 -1.09 0.75
C LYS A 76 -16.17 -2.15 1.48
N THR A 77 -15.56 -2.97 2.34
CA THR A 77 -16.28 -4.04 3.03
C THR A 77 -15.70 -4.25 4.42
N ALA A 78 -16.17 -3.45 5.38
CA ALA A 78 -16.05 -3.76 6.79
C ALA A 78 -17.20 -3.14 7.58
N THR A 79 -18.44 -3.44 7.21
CA THR A 79 -19.39 -3.86 8.26
C THR A 79 -18.92 -5.26 8.69
N PRO A 80 -18.63 -5.49 9.98
CA PRO A 80 -18.34 -6.82 10.45
C PRO A 80 -19.64 -7.63 10.38
N ASP A 81 -19.81 -8.43 9.33
CA ASP A 81 -20.66 -9.62 9.45
C ASP A 81 -19.91 -10.63 10.32
N SER A 82 -19.91 -10.35 11.62
CA SER A 82 -19.50 -11.28 12.67
C SER A 82 -20.64 -12.26 13.02
N ALA A 83 -21.63 -12.46 12.14
CA ALA A 83 -22.83 -13.20 12.46
C ALA A 83 -23.14 -14.35 11.49
N ARG A 84 -22.14 -15.21 11.20
CA ARG A 84 -22.35 -16.68 11.11
C ARG A 84 -21.02 -17.44 11.02
N PRO A 85 -20.81 -18.46 11.87
CA PRO A 85 -21.46 -19.74 11.58
C PRO A 85 -22.19 -20.29 12.80
N PRO A 86 -23.22 -21.11 12.59
CA PRO A 86 -23.14 -22.37 13.29
C PRO A 86 -23.62 -23.51 12.41
N TRP A 87 -22.68 -24.24 11.82
CA TRP A 87 -22.85 -25.69 11.84
C TRP A 87 -21.61 -26.30 12.48
N PRO A 88 -21.79 -27.20 13.45
CA PRO A 88 -20.73 -28.06 13.91
C PRO A 88 -20.55 -29.18 12.88
N CYS A 89 -19.33 -29.39 12.41
CA CYS A 89 -18.93 -30.69 11.88
C CYS A 89 -17.66 -31.12 12.62
N MET A 90 -17.88 -31.76 13.76
CA MET A 90 -17.04 -32.87 14.24
C MET A 90 -16.64 -33.71 13.00
N LEU A 91 -15.40 -34.13 12.68
CA LEU A 91 -14.28 -34.66 13.47
C LEU A 91 -13.09 -34.93 12.52
N ARG A 92 -11.94 -35.25 13.14
CA ARG A 92 -10.72 -35.92 12.61
C ARG A 92 -9.78 -35.02 11.79
N THR A 93 -8.56 -34.71 12.21
CA THR A 93 -7.62 -35.44 13.06
C THR A 93 -6.65 -34.44 13.73
N ARG A 94 -6.57 -34.55 15.05
CA ARG A 94 -5.35 -34.43 15.87
C ARG A 94 -4.08 -34.34 15.03
N TRP A 95 -3.42 -33.18 14.99
CA TRP A 95 -1.96 -33.00 15.08
C TRP A 95 -1.69 -31.55 15.52
N LEU A 96 -1.32 -31.37 16.80
CA LEU A 96 0.00 -30.95 17.27
C LEU A 96 0.19 -29.42 17.28
N THR A 97 0.24 -28.90 18.50
CA THR A 97 0.97 -27.68 18.84
C THR A 97 2.44 -27.81 18.46
N PRO A 98 3.03 -26.79 17.83
CA PRO A 98 4.35 -26.33 18.20
C PRO A 98 4.15 -25.08 19.07
N SER A 99 4.45 -25.26 20.35
CA SER A 99 4.92 -24.19 21.21
C SER A 99 6.07 -23.45 20.52
N ARG A 100 5.98 -22.12 20.42
CA ARG A 100 7.17 -21.26 20.39
C ARG A 100 6.82 -19.87 20.90
N THR A 101 7.21 -19.67 22.15
CA THR A 101 7.56 -18.38 22.72
C THR A 101 8.40 -17.60 21.71
N ALA A 102 7.83 -16.54 21.15
CA ALA A 102 8.58 -15.49 20.49
C ALA A 102 7.92 -14.17 20.88
N ARG A 103 8.41 -13.60 21.98
CA ARG A 103 8.18 -12.21 22.35
C ARG A 103 8.93 -11.37 21.33
N CYS A 104 8.24 -10.90 20.30
CA CYS A 104 8.80 -9.89 19.41
C CYS A 104 8.57 -8.52 20.06
N THR A 105 9.59 -8.00 20.75
CA THR A 105 9.65 -6.57 21.10
C THR A 105 9.88 -5.79 19.82
N TRP A 106 8.80 -5.31 19.20
CA TRP A 106 8.86 -4.29 18.17
C TRP A 106 9.64 -3.08 18.70
N THR A 107 10.83 -2.83 18.18
CA THR A 107 11.51 -1.56 18.43
C THR A 107 11.84 -0.98 17.07
N SER A 108 11.10 0.04 16.66
CA SER A 108 11.59 1.08 15.75
C SER A 108 10.57 2.21 15.65
N ALA A 109 10.79 3.25 16.44
CA ALA A 109 10.50 4.61 16.04
C ALA A 109 11.85 5.22 15.61
N ALA A 110 12.04 5.39 14.31
CA ALA A 110 13.13 6.18 13.75
C ALA A 110 12.53 7.05 12.64
N SER A 111 11.86 8.11 13.07
CA SER A 111 11.54 9.26 12.22
C SER A 111 12.80 10.11 12.10
N ALA A 112 13.32 10.26 10.89
CA ALA A 112 14.18 11.41 10.57
C ALA A 112 14.13 11.67 9.06
N SER A 113 13.29 12.64 8.70
CA SER A 113 13.29 13.33 7.42
C SER A 113 14.68 13.87 7.10
N ALA A 114 15.12 13.71 5.85
CA ALA A 114 16.14 14.58 5.29
C ALA A 114 15.85 14.83 3.80
N ARG A 115 15.38 16.04 3.53
CA ARG A 115 15.27 16.67 2.22
C ARG A 115 16.67 16.66 1.58
N HIS A 116 16.83 16.15 0.36
CA HIS A 116 17.76 16.67 -0.66
C HIS A 116 17.73 15.79 -1.94
N TRP A 117 16.81 16.07 -2.85
CA TRP A 117 16.72 15.44 -4.19
C TRP A 117 17.59 16.13 -5.24
N SER A 118 18.72 16.74 -4.86
CA SER A 118 19.57 17.44 -5.84
C SER A 118 20.45 16.50 -6.68
N ARG A 119 20.14 15.20 -6.75
CA ARG A 119 20.98 14.13 -7.32
C ARG A 119 20.38 13.42 -8.55
N TRP A 120 19.54 14.10 -9.31
CA TRP A 120 19.03 13.59 -10.60
C TRP A 120 19.15 14.63 -11.71
N ARG A 121 20.29 15.34 -11.75
CA ARG A 121 20.79 15.98 -12.98
C ARG A 121 21.85 15.05 -13.60
N PRO A 122 21.92 14.94 -14.95
CA PRO A 122 22.81 14.01 -15.64
C PRO A 122 24.28 14.23 -15.31
#